data_AF-A0A9D1ESU5-F1
#
_entry.id   AF-A0A9D1ESU5-F1
#
_cell.length_a   1.000
_cell.length_b   1.000
_cell.length_c   1.000
_cell.angle_alpha   90.00
_cell.angle_beta   90.00
_cell.angle_gamma   90.00
#
_symmetry.space_group_name_H-M   'P 1'
#
loop_
_entity.id
_entity.type
_entity.pdbx_description
1 polymer ?
#
loop_
_entity_poly.entity_id
_entity_poly.type
_entity_poly.pdbx_seq_one_letter_code
_entity_poly.pdbx_strand_id
1 'polypeptide(L)'
;MSRMLISIVVIVLLVGLTIQSQQMKEKNEAYAQQIAALDAQIESENQRSEEIDAMQEYMTTDEFVESVARDRLGLVYEGDTIFKPAE
;
A
#
# COMPACT_ATOMS: atom_id res chain seq x y z
N MET A 1 -0.46 -61.38 -15.92
CA MET A 1 0.77 -60.77 -15.36
C MET A 1 1.06 -59.39 -15.94
N SER A 2 1.11 -59.22 -17.27
CA SER A 2 1.34 -57.91 -17.92
C SER A 2 0.34 -56.80 -17.54
N ARG A 3 -0.96 -57.10 -17.52
CA ARG A 3 -2.02 -56.13 -17.15
C ARG A 3 -1.89 -55.60 -15.71
N MET A 4 -1.39 -56.42 -14.78
CA MET A 4 -1.19 -56.04 -13.38
C MET A 4 -0.03 -55.05 -13.24
N LEU A 5 1.08 -55.27 -13.96
CA LEU A 5 2.22 -54.35 -13.98
C LEU A 5 1.85 -52.99 -14.58
N ILE A 6 1.10 -52.99 -15.69
CA ILE A 6 0.61 -51.75 -16.30
C ILE A 6 -0.27 -50.98 -15.31
N SER A 7 -1.19 -51.67 -14.62
CA SER A 7 -2.04 -51.03 -13.61
C SER A 7 -1.25 -50.42 -12.46
N ILE A 8 -0.20 -51.07 -11.98
CA ILE A 8 0.65 -50.55 -10.89
C ILE A 8 1.39 -49.29 -11.35
N VAL A 9 1.97 -49.30 -12.55
CA VAL A 9 2.68 -48.13 -13.10
C VAL A 9 1.73 -46.95 -13.25
N VAL A 10 0.51 -47.18 -13.74
CA VAL A 10 -0.51 -46.12 -13.85
C VAL A 10 -0.87 -45.54 -12.48
N ILE A 11 -1.04 -46.38 -11.46
CA ILE A 11 -1.35 -45.92 -10.10
C ILE A 11 -0.20 -45.06 -9.55
N VAL A 12 1.05 -45.50 -9.70
CA VAL A 12 2.22 -44.73 -9.23
C VAL A 12 2.30 -43.36 -9.93
N LEU A 13 2.05 -43.31 -11.25
CA LEU A 13 2.01 -42.05 -11.99
C LEU A 13 0.88 -41.14 -11.51
N LEU A 14 -0.32 -41.67 -11.30
CA LEU A 14 -1.45 -40.88 -10.79
C LEU A 14 -1.16 -40.30 -9.41
N VAL A 15 -0.58 -41.09 -8.49
CA VAL A 15 -0.20 -40.61 -7.16
C VAL A 15 0.84 -39.49 -7.27
N GLY A 16 1.88 -39.68 -8.09
CA GLY A 16 2.90 -38.64 -8.33
C GLY A 16 2.30 -37.34 -8.86
N LEU A 17 1.41 -37.43 -9.85
CA LEU A 17 0.71 -36.28 -10.43
C LEU A 17 -0.18 -35.56 -9.41
N THR A 18 -0.87 -36.30 -8.53
CA THR A 18 -1.70 -35.70 -7.49
C THR A 18 -0.89 -34.92 -6.45
N ILE A 19 0.27 -35.43 -6.03
CA ILE A 19 1.15 -34.74 -5.08
C ILE A 19 1.68 -33.45 -5.70
N GLN A 20 2.16 -33.52 -6.94
CA GLN A 20 2.67 -32.34 -7.64
C GLN A 20 1.57 -31.30 -7.88
N SER A 21 0.36 -31.75 -8.25
CA SER A 21 -0.79 -30.85 -8.43
C SER A 21 -1.15 -30.12 -7.13
N GLN A 22 -1.12 -30.80 -5.99
CA GLN A 22 -1.41 -30.18 -4.70
C GLN A 22 -0.35 -29.15 -4.31
N GLN A 23 0.93 -29.47 -4.49
CA GLN A 23 2.02 -28.52 -4.24
C GLN A 23 1.91 -27.27 -5.12
N MET A 24 1.47 -27.41 -6.37
CA MET A 24 1.27 -26.25 -7.26
C MET A 24 0.07 -25.39 -6.84
N LYS A 25 -0.99 -25.99 -6.31
CA LYS A 25 -2.13 -25.24 -5.75
C LYS A 25 -1.71 -24.41 -4.54
N GLU A 26 -0.96 -25.00 -3.61
CA GLU A 26 -0.44 -24.29 -2.42
C GLU A 26 0.44 -23.10 -2.81
N LYS A 27 1.32 -23.27 -3.81
CA LYS A 27 2.13 -22.17 -4.34
C LYS A 27 1.27 -21.07 -4.95
N ASN A 28 0.24 -21.43 -5.73
CA ASN A 28 -0.67 -20.45 -6.32
C ASN A 28 -1.43 -19.66 -5.25
N GLU A 29 -1.90 -20.31 -4.18
CA GLU A 29 -2.54 -19.63 -3.06
C GLU A 29 -1.58 -18.67 -2.35
N ALA A 30 -0.35 -19.11 -2.10
CA ALA A 30 0.68 -18.25 -1.51
C ALA A 30 1.02 -17.05 -2.40
N TYR A 31 1.08 -17.23 -3.72
CA TYR A 31 1.29 -16.13 -4.66
C TYR A 31 0.09 -15.18 -4.71
N ALA A 32 -1.15 -15.70 -4.68
CA ALA A 32 -2.34 -14.86 -4.64
C ALA A 32 -2.37 -13.98 -3.38
N GLN A 33 -1.99 -14.53 -2.23
CA GLN A 33 -1.85 -13.76 -0.98
C GLN A 33 -0.75 -12.69 -1.07
N GLN A 34 0.40 -13.02 -1.67
CA GLN A 34 1.48 -12.04 -1.87
C GLN A 34 1.06 -10.90 -2.80
N ILE A 35 0.35 -11.21 -3.89
CA ILE A 35 -0.18 -10.20 -4.82
C ILE A 35 -1.14 -9.27 -4.07
N ALA A 36 -2.11 -9.81 -3.34
CA ALA A 36 -3.06 -9.00 -2.57
C ALA A 36 -2.36 -8.10 -1.53
N ALA A 37 -1.33 -8.61 -0.86
CA ALA A 37 -0.56 -7.84 0.11
C ALA A 37 0.30 -6.74 -0.54
N LEU A 38 0.83 -6.98 -1.74
CA LEU A 38 1.59 -6.00 -2.51
C LEU A 38 0.67 -4.93 -3.09
N ASP A 39 -0.48 -5.31 -3.62
CA ASP A 39 -1.48 -4.36 -4.15
C ASP A 39 -1.98 -3.41 -3.06
N ALA A 40 -2.24 -3.92 -1.85
CA ALA A 40 -2.61 -3.09 -0.70
C ALA A 40 -1.50 -2.10 -0.31
N GLN A 41 -0.23 -2.51 -0.39
CA GLN A 41 0.90 -1.61 -0.14
C GLN A 41 1.00 -0.53 -1.22
N ILE A 42 0.82 -0.90 -2.49
CA ILE A 42 0.83 0.05 -3.61
C ILE A 42 -0.28 1.08 -3.44
N GLU A 43 -1.50 0.65 -3.10
CA GLU A 43 -2.63 1.55 -2.88
C GLU A 43 -2.37 2.52 -1.72
N SER A 44 -1.84 2.02 -0.60
CA SER A 44 -1.48 2.86 0.55
C SER A 44 -0.38 3.87 0.23
N GLU A 45 0.65 3.47 -0.53
CA GLU A 45 1.74 4.37 -0.92
C GLU A 45 1.25 5.41 -1.93
N ASN A 46 0.37 5.03 -2.87
CA ASN A 46 -0.25 5.97 -3.81
C ASN A 46 -1.09 7.02 -3.07
N GLN A 47 -1.92 6.61 -2.11
CA GLN A 47 -2.68 7.55 -1.27
C GLN A 47 -1.75 8.50 -0.51
N ARG A 48 -0.67 7.98 0.07
CA ARG A 48 0.31 8.82 0.79
C ARG A 48 1.01 9.81 -0.15
N SER A 49 1.28 9.40 -1.39
CA SER A 49 1.81 10.31 -2.42
C SER A 49 0.83 11.42 -2.77
N GLU A 50 -0.45 11.10 -2.98
CA GLU A 50 -1.49 12.11 -3.25
C GLU A 50 -1.65 13.09 -2.07
N GLU A 51 -1.62 12.61 -0.83
CA GLU A 51 -1.65 13.46 0.37
C GLU A 51 -0.44 14.40 0.44
N ILE A 52 0.75 13.90 0.11
CA ILE A 52 1.98 14.71 0.08
C ILE A 52 1.90 15.79 -1.00
N ASP A 53 1.41 15.45 -2.19
CA ASP A 53 1.26 16.41 -3.29
C ASP A 53 0.25 17.50 -2.92
N ALA A 54 -0.88 17.14 -2.32
CA ALA A 54 -1.86 18.10 -1.82
C ALA A 54 -1.30 19.00 -0.71
N MET A 55 -0.50 18.45 0.21
CA MET A 55 0.18 19.23 1.25
C MET A 55 1.21 20.18 0.65
N GLN A 56 1.97 19.73 -0.35
CA GLN A 56 2.93 20.58 -1.06
C GLN A 56 2.23 21.76 -1.73
N GLU A 57 1.10 21.52 -2.39
CA GLU A 57 0.28 22.57 -2.99
C GLU A 57 -0.23 23.55 -1.93
N TYR A 58 -0.78 23.05 -0.81
CA TYR A 58 -1.21 23.88 0.31
C TYR A 58 -0.09 24.76 0.87
N MET A 59 1.12 24.20 1.05
CA MET A 59 2.28 24.96 1.54
C MET A 59 2.76 26.06 0.57
N THR A 60 2.43 25.94 -0.71
CA THR A 60 2.73 26.99 -1.71
C THR A 60 1.68 28.09 -1.79
N THR A 61 0.56 27.96 -1.06
CA THR A 61 -0.48 28.99 -1.05
C THR A 61 -0.04 30.23 -0.25
N ASP A 62 -0.55 31.39 -0.67
CA ASP A 62 -0.33 32.66 0.04
C ASP A 62 -0.87 32.60 1.48
N GLU A 63 -1.90 31.78 1.74
CA GLU A 63 -2.47 31.55 3.08
C GLU A 63 -1.46 30.90 4.03
N PHE A 64 -0.73 29.88 3.58
CA PHE A 64 0.34 29.26 4.37
C PHE A 64 1.51 30.21 4.60
N VAL A 65 1.88 31.01 3.60
CA VAL A 65 2.93 32.03 3.73
C VAL A 65 2.52 33.10 4.74
N GLU A 66 1.27 33.58 4.68
CA GLU A 66 0.73 34.54 5.63
C GLU A 66 0.69 33.97 7.05
N SER A 67 0.20 32.74 7.22
CA SER A 67 0.13 32.11 8.55
C SER A 67 1.52 31.95 9.15
N VAL A 68 2.50 31.51 8.36
CA VAL A 68 3.90 31.40 8.81
C VAL A 68 4.49 32.78 9.11
N ALA A 69 4.23 33.80 8.29
CA ALA A 69 4.71 35.17 8.52
C ALA A 69 4.11 35.77 9.80
N ARG A 70 2.82 35.55 10.06
CA ARG A 70 2.14 36.01 11.27
C ARG A 70 2.65 35.27 12.51
N ASP A 71 2.79 33.96 12.46
CA ASP A 71 3.22 33.14 13.61
C ASP A 71 4.72 33.27 13.92
N ARG A 72 5.58 33.27 12.89
CA ARG A 72 7.04 33.26 13.07
C ARG A 72 7.65 34.65 13.15
N LEU A 73 7.14 35.58 12.35
CA LEU A 73 7.70 36.93 12.23
C LEU A 73 6.83 37.98 12.93
N GLY A 74 5.64 37.60 13.43
CA GLY A 74 4.70 38.55 14.06
C GLY A 74 4.15 39.58 13.07
N LEU A 75 4.23 39.29 11.77
CA LEU A 75 3.80 40.21 10.72
C LEU A 75 2.27 40.27 10.67
N VAL A 76 1.72 41.48 10.62
CA VAL A 76 0.29 41.75 10.54
C VAL A 76 0.05 42.82 9.48
N TYR A 77 -1.14 42.84 8.87
CA TYR A 77 -1.48 43.86 7.90
C TYR A 77 -1.75 45.22 8.59
N GLU A 78 -1.52 46.32 7.87
CA GLU A 78 -1.90 47.65 8.34
C GLU A 78 -3.43 47.72 8.54
N GLY A 79 -3.87 47.81 9.79
CA GLY A 79 -5.29 47.83 10.19
C GLY A 79 -5.73 46.65 11.06
N ASP A 80 -4.89 45.62 11.24
CA ASP A 80 -5.20 44.49 12.12
C ASP A 80 -5.17 44.89 13.60
N THR A 81 -6.18 44.47 14.38
CA THR A 81 -6.23 44.67 15.84
C THR A 81 -5.67 43.44 16.56
N ILE A 82 -4.52 43.58 17.24
CA ILE A 82 -3.89 42.48 17.99
C ILE A 82 -4.50 42.38 19.39
N PHE A 83 -5.11 41.23 19.71
CA PHE A 83 -5.50 40.89 21.09
C PHE A 83 -4.40 40.04 21.74
N LYS A 84 -3.73 40.60 22.76
CA LYS A 84 -2.85 39.82 23.64
C LYS A 84 -3.66 39.35 24.86
N PRO A 85 -3.50 38.10 25.33
CA PRO A 85 -4.11 37.67 26.57
C PRO A 85 -3.62 38.55 27.73
N ALA A 86 -4.53 39.00 28.58
CA ALA A 86 -4.18 39.70 29.82
C ALA A 86 -3.45 38.69 30.73
N GLU A 87 -2.27 39.07 31.24
CA GLU A 87 -1.54 38.32 32.25
C GLU A 87 -2.36 38.14 33.54
#